data_AF-L0L0H9-F1
#
_entry.id   AF-L0L0H9-F1
#
_cell.length_a   1.000
_cell.length_b   1.000
_cell.length_c   1.000
_cell.angle_alpha   90.00
_cell.angle_beta   90.00
_cell.angle_gamma   90.00
#
_symmetry.space_group_name_H-M   'P 1'
#
loop_
_entity.id
_entity.type
_entity.pdbx_description
1 polymer ?
#
loop_
_entity_poly.entity_id
_entity_poly.type
_entity_poly.pdbx_seq_one_letter_code
_entity_poly.pdbx_strand_id
1 'polypeptide(L)'
;MKLEYIVGAIVILFVAQFLYALAANPGSEFGGADGAAEDLISDIDPDYEAWDPGFPKFEPPGGETESLLFALQAAIGSLVIGYFFGYYRGKNQSGQ
;
A
#
# COMPACT_ATOMS: atom_id res chain seq x y z
N MET A 1 9.52 -4.38 25.25
CA MET A 1 8.25 -3.99 25.91
C MET A 1 7.63 -2.70 25.36
N LYS A 2 8.18 -1.50 25.60
CA LYS A 2 7.52 -0.23 25.17
C LYS A 2 7.29 -0.12 23.65
N LEU A 3 8.26 -0.54 22.85
CA LEU A 3 8.14 -0.54 21.38
C LEU A 3 7.12 -1.57 20.87
N GLU A 4 7.07 -2.78 21.43
CA GLU A 4 6.09 -3.80 21.04
C GLU A 4 4.65 -3.32 21.29
N TYR A 5 4.38 -2.66 22.42
CA TYR A 5 3.06 -2.10 22.69
C TYR A 5 2.70 -0.95 21.74
N ILE A 6 3.66 -0.11 21.37
CA ILE A 6 3.45 0.95 20.38
C ILE A 6 3.12 0.34 19.01
N VAL A 7 3.90 -0.65 18.57
CA VAL A 7 3.67 -1.35 17.30
C VAL A 7 2.31 -2.05 17.32
N GLY A 8 1.97 -2.75 18.40
CA GLY A 8 0.68 -3.41 18.58
C GLY A 8 -0.48 -2.41 18.52
N ALA A 9 -0.36 -1.27 19.19
CA ALA A 9 -1.36 -0.20 19.13
C ALA A 9 -1.53 0.37 17.72
N ILE A 10 -0.42 0.61 17.00
CA ILE A 10 -0.47 1.08 15.60
C ILE A 10 -1.19 0.07 14.70
N VAL A 11 -0.89 -1.23 14.84
CA VAL A 11 -1.56 -2.28 14.06
C VAL A 11 -3.06 -2.33 14.37
N ILE A 12 -3.45 -2.25 15.64
CA ILE A 12 -4.86 -2.24 16.04
C ILE A 12 -5.58 -1.00 15.47
N LEU A 13 -4.97 0.18 15.56
CA LEU A 13 -5.53 1.41 15.02
C LEU A 13 -5.70 1.33 13.50
N PHE A 14 -4.71 0.77 12.80
CA PHE A 14 -4.78 0.54 11.36
C PHE A 14 -5.95 -0.39 11.00
N VAL A 15 -6.08 -1.53 11.68
CA VAL A 15 -7.18 -2.48 11.43
C VAL A 15 -8.54 -1.84 11.73
N ALA A 16 -8.66 -1.11 12.83
CA ALA A 16 -9.89 -0.42 13.18
C ALA A 16 -10.29 0.62 12.11
N GLN A 17 -9.33 1.42 11.63
CA GLN A 17 -9.57 2.41 10.59
C GLN A 17 -9.94 1.75 9.26
N PHE A 18 -9.27 0.65 8.90
CA PHE A 18 -9.57 -0.11 7.68
C PHE A 18 -10.99 -0.68 7.71
N LEU A 19 -11.38 -1.34 8.80
CA LEU A 19 -12.73 -1.90 8.97
C LEU A 19 -13.79 -0.80 9.00
N TYR A 20 -13.50 0.33 9.63
CA TYR A 20 -14.39 1.49 9.62
C TYR A 20 -14.61 2.02 8.20
N ALA A 21 -13.54 2.21 7.42
CA ALA A 21 -13.63 2.68 6.04
C ALA A 21 -14.44 1.72 5.16
N LEU A 22 -14.24 0.41 5.31
CA LEU A 22 -14.99 -0.61 4.57
C LEU A 22 -16.48 -0.60 4.94
N ALA A 23 -16.80 -0.43 6.22
CA ALA A 23 -18.18 -0.36 6.69
C ALA A 23 -18.87 0.96 6.30
N ALA A 24 -18.14 2.07 6.29
CA ALA A 24 -18.65 3.39 5.93
C ALA A 24 -18.90 3.54 4.42
N ASN A 25 -18.10 2.87 3.58
CA ASN A 25 -18.21 2.92 2.11
C ASN A 25 -18.33 1.51 1.50
N PRO A 26 -19.49 0.83 1.67
CA PRO A 26 -19.67 -0.57 1.26
C PRO A 26 -19.62 -0.80 -0.27
N GLY A 27 -19.77 0.25 -1.07
CA GLY A 27 -19.64 0.22 -2.53
C GLY A 27 -18.31 0.79 -3.04
N SER A 28 -17.33 1.04 -2.17
CA SER A 28 -16.05 1.62 -2.58
C SER A 28 -15.28 0.66 -3.47
N GLU A 29 -14.95 1.10 -4.68
CA GLU A 29 -13.88 0.49 -5.46
C GLU A 29 -12.57 1.01 -4.87
N PHE A 30 -11.79 0.13 -4.22
CA PHE A 30 -10.50 0.49 -3.64
C PHE A 30 -9.44 0.64 -4.76
N GLY A 31 -9.61 1.68 -5.57
CA GLY A 31 -8.70 2.05 -6.65
C GLY A 31 -7.47 2.81 -6.16
N GLY A 32 -6.53 3.04 -7.08
CA GLY A 32 -5.39 3.91 -6.84
C GLY A 32 -5.81 5.35 -6.54
N ALA A 33 -5.03 6.03 -5.69
CA ALA A 33 -5.31 7.43 -5.34
C ALA A 33 -5.20 8.38 -6.54
N ASP A 34 -4.37 8.02 -7.52
CA ASP A 34 -4.06 8.86 -8.67
C ASP A 34 -5.27 9.00 -9.61
N GLY A 35 -6.06 7.94 -9.83
CA GLY A 35 -7.27 8.01 -10.66
C GLY A 35 -8.34 8.94 -10.07
N ALA A 36 -8.55 8.89 -8.75
CA ALA A 36 -9.47 9.81 -8.08
C ALA A 36 -9.01 11.28 -8.17
N ALA A 37 -7.70 11.52 -8.24
CA ALA A 37 -7.15 12.86 -8.44
C ALA A 37 -7.34 13.33 -9.88
N GLU A 38 -7.15 12.46 -10.87
CA GLU A 38 -7.37 12.76 -12.29
C GLU A 38 -8.82 13.13 -12.60
N ASP A 39 -9.78 12.37 -12.06
CA ASP A 39 -11.21 12.65 -12.19
C ASP A 39 -11.55 14.06 -11.66
N LEU A 40 -11.06 14.37 -10.46
CA LEU A 40 -11.32 15.66 -9.82
C LEU A 40 -10.65 16.82 -10.58
N ILE A 41 -9.45 16.61 -11.12
CA ILE A 41 -8.75 17.62 -11.93
C ILE A 41 -9.55 17.91 -13.21
N SER A 42 -10.04 16.85 -13.87
CA SER A 42 -10.86 16.96 -15.08
C SER A 42 -12.17 17.71 -14.84
N ASP A 43 -12.77 17.56 -13.65
CA ASP A 43 -13.97 18.30 -13.25
C ASP A 43 -13.70 19.79 -12.94
N ILE A 44 -12.53 20.11 -12.38
CA ILE A 44 -12.17 21.48 -11.98
C ILE A 44 -11.68 22.30 -13.18
N ASP A 45 -10.86 21.70 -14.03
CA ASP A 45 -10.27 22.35 -15.20
C ASP A 45 -10.27 21.38 -16.40
N PRO A 46 -11.32 21.41 -17.25
CA PRO A 46 -11.47 20.50 -18.38
C PRO A 46 -10.40 20.65 -19.45
N ASP A 47 -9.73 21.81 -19.48
CA ASP A 47 -8.67 22.12 -20.43
C ASP A 47 -7.27 21.86 -19.85
N TYR A 48 -7.19 21.25 -18.66
CA TYR A 48 -5.92 20.94 -18.01
C TYR A 48 -5.14 19.87 -18.77
N GLU A 49 -3.99 20.26 -19.31
CA GLU A 49 -3.00 19.30 -19.79
C GLU A 49 -2.10 18.86 -18.64
N ALA A 50 -2.07 17.56 -18.37
CA ALA A 50 -1.16 16.98 -17.39
C ALA A 50 0.29 17.37 -17.70
N TRP A 51 1.00 17.88 -16.68
CA TRP A 51 2.42 18.18 -16.80
C TRP A 51 3.17 16.91 -17.22
N ASP A 52 3.75 16.92 -18.42
CA ASP A 52 4.63 15.87 -18.92
C ASP A 52 6.11 16.23 -18.68
N PRO A 53 6.77 15.71 -17.63
CA PRO A 53 8.19 15.97 -17.39
C PRO A 53 9.14 15.21 -18.33
N GLY A 54 8.67 14.57 -19.41
CA GLY A 54 9.52 13.94 -20.43
C GLY A 54 10.18 12.62 -20.00
N PHE A 55 9.72 12.04 -18.88
CA PHE A 55 10.06 10.67 -18.50
C PHE A 55 9.14 9.70 -19.24
N PRO A 56 9.59 8.48 -19.58
CA PRO A 56 8.71 7.50 -20.19
C PRO A 56 7.54 7.24 -19.24
N LYS A 57 6.32 7.61 -19.67
CA LYS A 57 5.06 7.24 -19.03
C LYS A 57 5.00 5.72 -19.00
N PHE A 58 5.47 5.12 -17.91
CA PHE A 58 5.31 3.70 -17.70
C PHE A 58 3.93 3.49 -17.10
N GLU A 59 2.97 3.23 -17.98
CA GLU A 59 1.67 2.75 -17.60
C GLU A 59 1.61 1.26 -17.95
N PRO A 60 1.45 0.37 -16.95
CA PRO A 60 1.40 -1.05 -17.20
C PRO A 60 0.23 -1.38 -18.15
N PRO A 61 0.42 -2.28 -19.14
CA PRO A 61 -0.66 -2.63 -20.05
C PRO A 61 -1.79 -3.36 -19.29
N GLY A 62 -2.88 -2.63 -19.04
CA GLY A 62 -4.07 -3.11 -18.36
C GLY A 62 -3.97 -3.19 -16.83
N GLY A 63 -5.11 -3.04 -16.14
CA GLY A 63 -5.19 -3.05 -14.67
C GLY A 63 -4.80 -4.39 -14.01
N GLU A 64 -4.82 -5.49 -14.75
CA GLU A 64 -4.33 -6.79 -14.27
C GLU A 64 -2.81 -6.78 -14.05
N THR A 65 -2.06 -6.13 -14.95
CA THR A 65 -0.59 -6.02 -14.84
C THR A 65 -0.21 -5.11 -13.67
N GLU A 66 -0.94 -4.01 -13.47
CA GLU A 66 -0.79 -3.14 -12.31
C GLU A 66 -1.01 -3.89 -11.00
N SER A 67 -2.12 -4.62 -10.91
CA SER A 67 -2.47 -5.45 -9.74
C SER A 67 -1.41 -6.53 -9.47
N LEU A 68 -0.85 -7.14 -10.51
CA LEU A 68 0.24 -8.12 -10.40
C LEU A 68 1.51 -7.49 -9.83
N LEU A 69 1.87 -6.28 -10.26
CA LEU A 69 3.03 -5.57 -9.74
C LEU A 69 2.84 -5.22 -8.25
N PHE A 70 1.65 -4.78 -7.83
CA PHE A 70 1.34 -4.57 -6.42
C PHE A 70 1.39 -5.86 -5.60
N ALA A 71 0.84 -6.96 -6.13
CA ALA A 71 0.90 -8.27 -5.47
C ALA A 71 2.34 -8.75 -5.32
N LEU A 72 3.19 -8.55 -6.33
CA LEU A 72 4.61 -8.88 -6.27
C LEU A 72 5.35 -8.03 -5.23
N GLN A 73 5.08 -6.73 -5.18
CA GLN A 73 5.64 -5.84 -4.15
C GLN A 73 5.25 -6.30 -2.74
N ALA A 74 3.98 -6.67 -2.52
CA ALA A 74 3.50 -7.19 -1.25
C ALA A 74 4.16 -8.53 -0.89
N ALA A 75 4.36 -9.43 -1.86
CA ALA A 75 5.06 -10.70 -1.67
C ALA A 75 6.53 -10.47 -1.27
N ILE A 76 7.24 -9.56 -1.94
CA ILE A 76 8.63 -9.22 -1.59
C ILE A 76 8.70 -8.60 -0.19
N GLY A 77 7.82 -7.65 0.11
CA GLY A 77 7.76 -7.00 1.44
C GLY A 77 7.52 -8.00 2.56
N SER A 78 6.60 -8.94 2.38
CA SER A 78 6.32 -10.00 3.36
C SER A 78 7.48 -10.97 3.54
N LEU A 79 8.22 -11.32 2.48
CA LEU A 79 9.45 -12.11 2.58
C LEU A 79 10.53 -11.40 3.42
N VAL A 80 10.75 -10.10 3.19
CA VAL A 80 11.73 -9.31 3.95
C VAL A 80 11.36 -9.26 5.44
N ILE A 81 10.09 -8.99 5.74
CA ILE A 81 9.58 -8.95 7.12
C ILE A 81 9.72 -10.33 7.78
N GLY A 82 9.33 -11.41 7.08
CA GLY A 82 9.43 -12.78 7.57
C GLY A 82 10.88 -13.20 7.84
N TYR A 83 11.80 -12.86 6.93
CA TYR A 83 13.24 -13.10 7.11
C TYR A 83 13.78 -12.40 8.36
N PHE A 84 13.41 -11.14 8.59
CA PHE A 84 13.85 -10.39 9.77
C PHE A 84 13.40 -11.08 11.06
N PHE A 85 12.12 -11.41 11.19
CA PHE A 85 11.62 -12.13 12.36
C PHE A 85 12.30 -13.50 12.54
N GLY A 86 12.48 -14.25 11.46
CA GLY A 86 13.17 -15.54 11.48
C GLY A 86 14.63 -15.44 11.92
N TYR A 87 15.38 -14.48 11.39
CA TYR A 87 16.78 -14.22 11.72
C TYR A 87 16.96 -13.88 13.20
N TYR A 88 16.16 -12.96 13.74
CA TYR A 88 16.25 -12.58 15.16
C TYR A 88 15.85 -13.72 16.09
N ARG A 89 14.85 -14.51 15.71
CA ARG A 89 14.48 -15.72 16.46
C ARG A 89 15.62 -16.73 16.48
N GLY A 90 16.26 -17.00 15.34
CA GLY A 90 17.40 -17.92 15.25
C GLY A 90 18.62 -17.45 16.03
N LYS A 91 18.96 -16.15 15.94
CA LYS A 91 20.07 -15.55 16.68
C LYS A 91 19.91 -15.66 18.20
N ASN A 92 18.68 -15.52 18.71
CA ASN A 92 18.39 -15.67 20.14
C ASN A 92 18.47 -17.14 20.62
N GLN A 93 18.37 -18.11 19.71
CA GLN A 93 18.49 -19.54 20.02
C GLN A 93 19.93 -20.05 19.96
N SER A 94 20.79 -19.45 19.14
CA SER A 94 22.22 -19.80 19.04
C SER A 94 23.13 -19.06 20.02
N GLY A 95 22.57 -18.21 20.88
CA GLY A 95 23.27 -17.47 21.94
C GLY A 95 23.11 -18.05 23.35
N GLN A 96 22.54 -19.25 23.47
CA GLN A 96 22.58 -20.12 24.66
C GLN A 96 23.43 -21.35 24.34
#